data_AF-A0A2M8P8X4-F1
#
_entry.id   AF-A0A2M8P8X4-F1
#
_cell.length_a   1.000
_cell.length_b   1.000
_cell.length_c   1.000
_cell.angle_alpha   90.00
_cell.angle_beta   90.00
_cell.angle_gamma   90.00
#
_symmetry.space_group_name_H-M   'P 1'
#
loop_
_entity.id
_entity.type
_entity.pdbx_description
1 polymer ?
#
loop_
_entity_poly.entity_id
_entity_poly.type
_entity_poly.pdbx_seq_one_letter_code
_entity_poly.pdbx_strand_id
1 'polypeptide(L)'
;MLSGLIQAGFSVVGTYPMRTEGRARLRAQKSNALASSVVLVCKPRPEEARLALRTEFLRALREELPLALRELQKGNIAPVDLAQAAIGAGMAIYSRYSGVIYTDGRPVDVREALTSINRILDETLAH
;
A
#
# COMPACT_ATOMS: atom_id res chain seq x y z
N MET A 1 -0.04 7.07 -10.55
CA MET A 1 -0.36 5.66 -10.89
C MET A 1 -1.36 5.06 -9.91
N LEU A 2 -1.01 4.86 -8.63
CA LEU A 2 -1.93 4.32 -7.59
C LEU A 2 -3.28 5.06 -7.49
N SER A 3 -3.25 6.40 -7.46
CA SER A 3 -4.47 7.22 -7.45
C SER A 3 -5.38 6.96 -8.67
N GLY A 4 -4.79 6.71 -9.85
CA GLY A 4 -5.54 6.43 -11.08
C GLY A 4 -6.21 5.06 -11.07
N LEU A 5 -5.58 4.04 -10.47
CA LEU A 5 -6.18 2.71 -10.33
C LEU A 5 -7.37 2.72 -9.35
N ILE A 6 -7.23 3.47 -8.25
CA ILE A 6 -8.31 3.63 -7.26
C ILE A 6 -9.49 4.41 -7.87
N GLN A 7 -9.21 5.48 -8.64
CA GLN A 7 -10.26 6.22 -9.37
C GLN A 7 -10.94 5.36 -10.44
N ALA A 8 -10.21 4.43 -11.06
CA ALA A 8 -10.76 3.45 -12.00
C ALA A 8 -11.52 2.29 -11.32
N GLY A 9 -11.71 2.32 -10.00
CA GLY A 9 -12.49 1.33 -9.26
C GLY A 9 -11.74 0.05 -8.89
N PHE A 10 -10.40 0.05 -8.96
CA PHE A 10 -9.59 -1.11 -8.57
C PHE A 10 -9.04 -0.96 -7.14
N SER A 11 -9.17 -2.02 -6.35
CA SER A 11 -8.47 -2.22 -5.09
C SER A 11 -7.11 -2.87 -5.34
N VAL A 12 -6.04 -2.34 -4.75
CA VAL A 12 -4.68 -2.92 -4.86
C VAL A 12 -4.50 -3.95 -3.77
N VAL A 13 -4.56 -5.23 -4.08
CA VAL A 13 -4.52 -6.34 -3.12
C VAL A 13 -3.12 -6.91 -2.86
N GLY A 14 -2.11 -6.47 -3.62
CA GLY A 14 -0.72 -6.87 -3.38
C GLY A 14 0.27 -6.06 -4.21
N THR A 15 1.48 -5.92 -3.68
CA THR A 15 2.60 -5.23 -4.34
C THR A 15 3.83 -6.12 -4.21
N TYR A 16 4.33 -6.64 -5.33
CA TYR A 16 5.49 -7.53 -5.37
C TYR A 16 6.64 -6.88 -6.14
N PRO A 17 7.81 -6.66 -5.52
CA PRO A 17 8.98 -6.17 -6.24
C PRO A 17 9.51 -7.25 -7.18
N MET A 18 9.75 -6.88 -8.43
CA MET A 18 10.35 -7.72 -9.46
C MET A 18 11.70 -7.11 -9.87
N ARG A 19 12.79 -7.83 -9.60
CA ARG A 19 14.12 -7.47 -10.11
C ARG A 19 14.27 -8.00 -11.52
N THR A 20 14.08 -7.15 -12.52
CA THR A 20 14.50 -7.45 -13.89
C THR A 20 15.94 -6.95 -14.06
N GLU A 21 16.92 -7.84 -14.01
CA GLU A 21 18.30 -7.51 -14.37
C GLU A 21 18.37 -7.10 -15.84
N GLY A 22 18.51 -5.80 -16.09
CA GLY A 22 18.80 -5.25 -17.40
C GLY A 22 19.82 -4.13 -17.26
N ARG A 23 21.11 -4.46 -17.40
CA ARG A 23 22.22 -3.49 -17.53
C ARG A 23 22.00 -2.62 -18.78
N ALA A 24 21.32 -1.49 -18.68
CA ALA A 24 21.55 -0.30 -19.51
C ALA A 24 20.66 0.88 -19.08
N ARG A 25 21.33 1.92 -18.55
CA ARG A 25 21.02 3.36 -18.62
C ARG A 25 19.58 3.80 -18.94
N LEU A 26 19.04 4.68 -18.09
CA LEU A 26 18.64 6.03 -18.51
C LEU A 26 18.64 6.98 -17.30
N ARG A 27 19.48 8.01 -17.39
CA ARG A 27 19.48 9.15 -16.46
C ARG A 27 18.14 9.89 -16.63
N ALA A 28 17.30 9.90 -15.60
CA ALA A 28 16.15 10.79 -15.52
C ALA A 28 16.06 11.41 -14.12
N GLN A 29 16.07 12.74 -14.10
CA GLN A 29 16.23 13.65 -12.97
C GLN A 29 15.26 13.42 -11.80
N LYS A 30 15.80 13.51 -10.58
CA LYS A 30 15.14 14.04 -9.36
C LYS A 30 13.82 13.39 -8.90
N SER A 31 13.63 12.10 -9.14
CA SER A 31 12.80 11.27 -8.28
C SER A 31 13.60 10.01 -8.01
N ASN A 32 13.46 9.39 -6.84
CA ASN A 32 14.06 8.10 -6.53
C ASN A 32 13.52 7.05 -7.52
N ALA A 33 14.11 7.02 -8.71
CA ALA A 33 13.97 5.98 -9.70
C ALA A 33 14.73 4.77 -9.14
N LEU A 34 14.14 4.16 -8.11
CA LEU A 34 14.47 2.83 -7.68
C LEU A 34 14.20 1.95 -8.89
N ALA A 35 15.28 1.44 -9.47
CA ALA A 35 15.26 0.50 -10.58
C ALA A 35 14.66 -0.85 -10.13
N SER A 36 13.36 -0.87 -9.82
CA SER A 36 12.60 -2.09 -9.57
C SER A 36 11.26 -2.01 -10.28
N SER A 37 11.01 -3.00 -11.12
CA SER A 37 9.66 -3.25 -11.62
C SER A 37 8.82 -3.71 -10.42
N VAL A 38 7.57 -3.27 -10.33
CA VAL A 38 6.68 -3.65 -9.22
C VAL A 38 5.40 -4.18 -9.80
N VAL A 39 5.06 -5.44 -9.49
CA VAL A 39 3.78 -6.04 -9.84
C VAL A 39 2.73 -5.58 -8.84
N LEU A 40 1.69 -4.93 -9.33
CA LEU A 40 0.50 -4.60 -8.56
C LEU A 40 -0.58 -5.62 -8.89
N VAL A 41 -1.05 -6.33 -7.87
CA VAL A 41 -2.24 -7.17 -7.98
C VAL A 41 -3.43 -6.27 -7.69
N CYS A 42 -4.32 -6.11 -8.67
CA CYS A 42 -5.50 -5.28 -8.56
C CYS A 42 -6.76 -6.13 -8.71
N LYS A 43 -7.74 -5.96 -7.83
CA LYS A 43 -9.07 -6.57 -7.93
C LYS A 43 -10.10 -5.46 -8.11
N PRO A 44 -11.12 -5.61 -8.97
CA PRO A 44 -12.26 -4.69 -8.98
C PRO A 44 -12.82 -4.56 -7.57
N ARG A 45 -13.03 -3.32 -7.13
CA ARG A 45 -13.66 -3.04 -5.84
C ARG A 45 -15.13 -3.48 -5.92
N PRO A 46 -15.64 -4.24 -4.95
CA PRO A 46 -17.06 -4.61 -4.90
C PRO A 46 -17.94 -3.36 -4.94
N GLU A 47 -19.08 -3.41 -5.62
CA GLU A 47 -20.03 -2.28 -5.67
C GLU A 47 -20.57 -1.96 -4.27
N GLU A 48 -20.66 -2.96 -3.40
CA GLU A 48 -21.11 -2.85 -2.01
C GLU A 48 -20.01 -2.39 -1.04
N ALA A 49 -18.85 -1.94 -1.55
CA ALA A 49 -17.77 -1.46 -0.69
C ALA A 49 -18.26 -0.28 0.17
N ARG A 50 -18.21 -0.45 1.49
CA ARG A 50 -18.67 0.59 2.42
C ARG A 50 -17.69 1.75 2.52
N LEU A 51 -18.23 2.93 2.83
CA LEU A 51 -17.43 4.05 3.32
C LEU A 51 -16.93 3.72 4.73
N ALA A 52 -15.72 4.14 5.06
CA ALA A 52 -15.14 3.94 6.39
C ALA A 52 -14.69 5.25 7.03
N LEU A 53 -14.80 5.33 8.34
CA LEU A 53 -14.14 6.39 9.09
C LEU A 53 -12.62 6.12 9.16
N ARG A 54 -11.82 7.18 9.22
CA ARG A 54 -10.37 7.09 9.38
C ARG A 54 -9.96 6.26 10.59
N THR A 55 -10.74 6.30 11.67
CA THR A 55 -10.53 5.49 12.87
C THR A 55 -10.68 4.00 12.59
N GLU A 56 -11.67 3.60 11.79
CA GLU A 56 -11.87 2.21 11.38
C GLU A 56 -10.74 1.73 10.47
N PHE A 57 -10.31 2.58 9.53
CA PHE A 57 -9.16 2.31 8.68
C PHE A 57 -7.87 2.11 9.51
N LEU A 58 -7.60 2.99 10.47
CA LEU A 58 -6.43 2.86 11.33
C LEU A 58 -6.48 1.62 12.23
N ARG A 59 -7.67 1.25 12.73
CA ARG A 59 -7.85 0.02 13.49
C ARG A 59 -7.53 -1.20 12.62
N ALA A 60 -8.12 -1.27 11.43
CA ALA A 60 -7.85 -2.34 10.48
C ALA A 60 -6.36 -2.44 10.11
N LEU A 61 -5.68 -1.31 9.89
CA LEU A 61 -4.25 -1.30 9.63
C LEU A 61 -3.45 -1.92 10.79
N ARG A 62 -3.76 -1.57 12.04
CA ARG A 62 -3.02 -2.10 13.20
C ARG A 62 -3.26 -3.59 13.42
N GLU A 63 -4.44 -4.10 13.06
CA GLU A 63 -4.78 -5.52 13.21
C GLU A 63 -4.19 -6.36 12.07
N GLU A 64 -4.28 -5.87 10.84
CA GLU A 64 -4.00 -6.68 9.64
C GLU A 64 -2.58 -6.51 9.11
N LEU A 65 -1.96 -5.32 9.24
CA LEU A 65 -0.63 -5.07 8.69
C LEU A 65 0.46 -5.92 9.35
N PRO A 66 0.50 -6.13 10.68
CA PRO A 66 1.49 -7.01 11.31
C PRO A 66 1.34 -8.48 10.87
N LEU A 67 0.12 -8.94 10.61
CA LEU A 67 -0.13 -10.27 10.08
C LEU A 67 0.44 -10.42 8.67
N ALA A 68 0.14 -9.46 7.79
CA ALA A 68 0.69 -9.44 6.43
C ALA A 68 2.22 -9.38 6.44
N LEU A 69 2.82 -8.59 7.35
CA LEU A 69 4.27 -8.48 7.48
C LEU A 69 4.92 -9.82 7.88
N ARG A 70 4.32 -10.56 8.81
CA ARG A 70 4.79 -11.90 9.20
C ARG A 70 4.76 -12.89 8.05
N GLU A 71 3.72 -12.85 7.21
CA GLU A 71 3.66 -13.70 6.02
C GLU A 71 4.73 -13.30 4.98
N LEU A 72 4.97 -12.01 4.80
CA LEU A 72 6.04 -11.52 3.91
C LEU A 72 7.43 -11.90 4.41
N GLN A 73 7.67 -11.89 5.72
CA GLN A 73 8.94 -12.31 6.34
C GLN A 73 9.24 -13.80 6.12
N LYS A 74 8.20 -14.66 6.07
CA LYS A 74 8.37 -16.08 5.71
C LYS A 74 8.81 -16.28 4.26
N GLY A 75 8.54 -15.31 3.38
CA GLY A 75 8.79 -15.38 1.94
C GLY A 75 10.24 -15.16 1.49
N ASN A 76 11.21 -15.11 2.40
CA ASN A 76 12.62 -14.82 2.10
C ASN A 76 12.85 -13.48 1.34
N ILE A 77 11.96 -12.52 1.57
CA ILE A 77 11.99 -11.18 0.95
C ILE A 77 13.09 -10.34 1.63
N ALA A 78 13.91 -9.64 0.84
CA ALA A 78 14.93 -8.75 1.38
C ALA A 78 14.31 -7.62 2.23
N PRO A 79 14.98 -7.10 3.29
CA PRO A 79 14.39 -6.12 4.19
C PRO A 79 13.84 -4.84 3.52
N VAL A 80 14.53 -4.35 2.48
CA VAL A 80 14.07 -3.20 1.69
C VAL A 80 12.83 -3.51 0.84
N ASP A 81 12.72 -4.74 0.36
CA ASP A 81 11.61 -5.25 -0.43
C ASP A 81 10.39 -5.58 0.47
N LEU A 82 10.64 -5.83 1.76
CA LEU A 82 9.63 -6.07 2.80
C LEU A 82 8.81 -4.80 3.09
N ALA A 83 9.48 -3.64 3.22
CA ALA A 83 8.81 -2.36 3.45
C ALA A 83 7.90 -1.98 2.26
N GLN A 84 8.37 -2.20 1.03
CA GLN A 84 7.60 -1.97 -0.19
C GLN A 84 6.38 -2.90 -0.30
N ALA A 85 6.55 -4.19 0.04
CA ALA A 85 5.45 -5.15 0.05
C ALA A 85 4.40 -4.80 1.14
N ALA A 86 4.85 -4.34 2.31
CA ALA A 86 3.97 -3.91 3.39
C ALA A 86 3.16 -2.65 3.02
N ILE A 87 3.71 -1.71 2.25
CA ILE A 87 2.93 -0.59 1.68
C ILE A 87 1.80 -1.13 0.81
N GLY A 88 2.04 -2.17 0.01
CA GLY A 88 1.01 -2.85 -0.77
C GLY A 88 -0.11 -3.42 0.10
N ALA A 89 0.24 -4.14 1.17
CA ALA A 89 -0.73 -4.67 2.12
C ALA A 89 -1.55 -3.55 2.80
N GLY A 90 -0.92 -2.44 3.19
CA GLY A 90 -1.61 -1.28 3.74
C GLY A 90 -2.58 -0.64 2.75
N MET A 91 -2.18 -0.54 1.48
CA MET A 91 -3.02 -0.02 0.41
C MET A 91 -4.19 -0.95 0.05
N ALA A 92 -4.06 -2.26 0.26
CA ALA A 92 -5.17 -3.19 0.15
C ALA A 92 -6.26 -2.88 1.17
N ILE A 93 -5.86 -2.60 2.41
CA ILE A 93 -6.78 -2.23 3.49
C ILE A 93 -7.45 -0.89 3.21
N TYR A 94 -6.73 0.11 2.68
CA TYR A 94 -7.32 1.39 2.31
C TYR A 94 -8.31 1.26 1.13
N SER A 95 -7.88 0.57 0.07
CA SER A 95 -8.61 0.52 -1.20
C SER A 95 -9.78 -0.48 -1.23
N ARG A 96 -9.96 -1.31 -0.18
CA ARG A 96 -11.15 -2.16 -0.03
C ARG A 96 -12.42 -1.37 0.31
N TYR A 97 -12.25 -0.17 0.86
CA TYR A 97 -13.37 0.73 1.15
C TYR A 97 -13.75 1.53 -0.11
N SER A 98 -15.01 1.96 -0.21
CA SER A 98 -15.40 2.88 -1.29
C SER A 98 -14.77 4.27 -1.12
N GLY A 99 -14.47 4.64 0.12
CA GLY A 99 -13.67 5.79 0.52
C GLY A 99 -13.41 5.76 2.02
N VAL A 100 -12.37 6.47 2.45
CA VAL A 100 -12.09 6.70 3.86
C VAL A 100 -12.29 8.19 4.14
N ILE A 101 -13.01 8.52 5.19
CA ILE A 101 -13.33 9.90 5.57
C ILE A 101 -12.95 10.21 7.02
N TYR A 102 -12.67 11.47 7.30
CA TYR A 102 -12.61 12.01 8.65
C TYR A 102 -14.01 12.15 9.24
N THR A 103 -14.10 12.39 10.55
CA THR A 103 -15.39 12.60 11.25
C THR A 103 -16.11 13.87 10.80
N ASP A 104 -15.39 14.83 10.20
CA ASP A 104 -15.93 16.03 9.57
C ASP A 104 -16.41 15.80 8.13
N GLY A 105 -16.32 14.56 7.62
CA GLY A 105 -16.73 14.18 6.26
C GLY A 105 -15.66 14.41 5.19
N ARG A 106 -14.52 15.02 5.52
CA ARG A 106 -13.42 15.22 4.55
C ARG A 106 -12.84 13.87 4.12
N PRO A 107 -12.58 13.63 2.82
CA PRO A 107 -11.91 12.40 2.40
C PRO A 107 -10.46 12.37 2.89
N VAL A 108 -10.01 11.18 3.29
CA VAL A 108 -8.60 10.85 3.47
C VAL A 108 -8.05 10.52 2.09
N ASP A 109 -7.15 11.34 1.57
CA ASP A 109 -6.55 11.08 0.27
C ASP A 109 -5.49 9.97 0.32
N VAL A 110 -5.00 9.56 -0.85
CA VAL A 110 -3.98 8.49 -0.97
C VAL A 110 -2.68 8.89 -0.27
N ARG A 111 -2.31 10.18 -0.25
CA ARG A 111 -1.09 10.66 0.40
C ARG A 111 -1.22 10.52 1.92
N GLU A 112 -2.33 10.96 2.49
CA GLU A 112 -2.65 10.83 3.91
C GLU A 112 -2.74 9.35 4.34
N ALA A 113 -3.30 8.49 3.48
CA ALA A 113 -3.32 7.06 3.69
C ALA A 113 -1.90 6.46 3.71
N LEU A 114 -1.05 6.80 2.73
CA LEU A 114 0.34 6.35 2.69
C LEU A 114 1.13 6.81 3.91
N THR A 115 0.95 8.06 4.37
CA THR A 115 1.57 8.54 5.62
C THR A 115 1.13 7.70 6.82
N SER A 116 -0.16 7.37 6.90
CA SER A 116 -0.70 6.55 7.99
C SER A 116 -0.16 5.12 7.97
N ILE A 117 -0.01 4.54 6.77
CA ILE A 117 0.57 3.20 6.56
C ILE A 117 2.03 3.17 6.97
N ASN A 118 2.85 4.11 6.48
CA ASN A 118 4.27 4.18 6.82
C ASN A 118 4.48 4.33 8.32
N ARG A 119 3.70 5.17 8.99
CA ARG A 119 3.79 5.32 10.44
C ARG A 119 3.52 4.01 11.20
N ILE A 120 2.46 3.29 10.83
CA ILE A 120 2.13 2.00 11.49
C ILE A 120 3.17 0.93 11.14
N LEU A 121 3.70 0.95 9.92
CA LEU A 121 4.80 0.09 9.52
C LEU A 121 6.04 0.33 10.39
N ASP A 122 6.43 1.59 10.58
CA ASP A 122 7.55 1.96 11.45
C ASP A 122 7.31 1.54 12.91
N GLU A 123 6.10 1.75 13.44
CA GLU A 123 5.69 1.27 14.77
C GLU A 123 5.80 -0.26 14.88
N THR A 124 5.45 -1.00 13.83
CA THR A 124 5.47 -2.47 13.81
C THR A 124 6.89 -3.02 13.70
N LEU A 125 7.79 -2.34 12.97
CA LEU A 125 9.18 -2.76 12.76
C LEU A 125 10.10 -2.38 13.93
N ALA A 126 9.70 -1.44 14.77
CA ALA A 126 10.44 -1.05 15.97
C ALA A 126 10.29 -2.03 17.15
N HIS A 127 9.46 -3.08 17.01
CA HIS A 127 9.18 -4.11 18.01
C HIS A 127 9.57 -5.50 17.48
#